data_AF-A0A522A7Y4-F1
#
_entry.id   AF-A0A522A7Y4-F1
#
_cell.length_a   1.000
_cell.length_b   1.000
_cell.length_c   1.000
_cell.angle_alpha   90.00
_cell.angle_beta   90.00
_cell.angle_gamma   90.00
#
_symmetry.space_group_name_H-M   'P 1'
#
loop_
_entity.id
_entity.type
_entity.pdbx_description
1 polymer ?
#
loop_
_entity_poly.entity_id
_entity_poly.type
_entity_poly.pdbx_seq_one_letter_code
_entity_poly.pdbx_strand_id
1 'polypeptide(L)' 'PDEELYQVFNMGIGMVAIVSADKADAVLKFIRAQKHKAWLIGEVVKGKGEARVM' A
#
# COMPACT_ATOMS: atom_id res chain seq x y z
N PRO A 1 13.59 0.73 19.28
CA PRO A 1 12.29 1.14 19.88
C PRO A 1 11.24 1.51 18.83
N ASP A 2 11.63 2.20 17.75
CA ASP A 2 10.68 2.66 16.72
C ASP A 2 10.29 1.59 15.69
N GLU A 3 11.10 0.54 15.50
CA GLU A 3 10.83 -0.55 14.55
C GLU A 3 9.70 -1.51 15.00
N GLU A 4 9.44 -1.63 16.32
CA GLU A 4 8.40 -2.54 16.82
C GLU A 4 6.98 -2.02 16.56
N LEU A 5 6.74 -0.71 16.52
CA LEU A 5 5.39 -0.13 16.33
C LEU A 5 4.81 -0.38 14.92
N TYR A 6 5.66 -0.48 13.88
CA TYR A 6 5.24 -0.82 12.51
C TYR A 6 4.71 -2.25 12.38
N GLN A 7 5.08 -3.15 13.31
CA GLN A 7 4.68 -4.56 13.26
C GLN A 7 3.40 -4.86 14.04
N VAL A 8 2.95 -3.98 14.95
CA VAL A 8 1.81 -4.26 15.84
C VAL A 8 0.52 -3.59 15.39
N PHE A 9 0.61 -2.42 14.77
CA PHE A 9 -0.55 -1.73 14.21
C PHE A 9 -0.37 -1.58 12.71
N ASN A 10 -1.40 -1.95 11.96
CA ASN A 10 -1.56 -1.79 10.52
C ASN A 10 -1.39 -0.34 9.99
N MET A 11 -1.06 0.63 10.86
CA MET A 11 -0.79 2.04 10.52
C MET A 11 -1.88 2.72 9.70
N GLY A 12 -3.13 2.26 9.86
CA GLY A 12 -4.27 2.74 9.10
C GLY A 12 -4.45 2.11 7.70
N ILE A 13 -3.62 1.12 7.33
CA ILE A 13 -3.75 0.35 6.08
C ILE A 13 -4.42 -0.99 6.36
N GLY A 14 -5.73 -1.08 6.11
CA GLY A 14 -6.48 -2.33 6.28
C GLY A 14 -6.31 -3.34 5.13
N MET A 15 -5.86 -2.90 3.96
CA MET A 15 -5.76 -3.72 2.75
C MET A 15 -4.70 -3.15 1.80
N VAL A 16 -3.99 -4.04 1.11
CA VAL A 16 -3.04 -3.71 0.04
C VAL A 16 -3.46 -4.45 -1.24
N ALA A 17 -3.46 -3.73 -2.37
CA ALA A 17 -3.69 -4.31 -3.68
C ALA A 17 -2.48 -4.02 -4.58
N ILE A 18 -1.96 -5.06 -5.23
CA ILE A 18 -0.89 -4.92 -6.23
C ILE A 18 -1.55 -4.85 -7.60
N VAL A 19 -1.22 -3.81 -8.36
CA VAL A 19 -1.78 -3.55 -9.68
C VAL A 19 -0.68 -3.22 -10.66
N SER A 20 -0.95 -3.35 -11.96
CA SER A 20 -0.03 -2.87 -12.99
C SER A 20 0.10 -1.34 -12.91
N ALA A 21 1.32 -0.83 -13.14
CA ALA A 21 1.63 0.59 -12.96
C ALA A 21 0.76 1.50 -13.83
N ASP A 22 0.47 1.08 -15.06
CA ASP A 22 -0.40 1.77 -16.02
C ASP A 22 -1.88 1.84 -15.58
N LYS A 23 -2.29 1.01 -14.61
CA LYS A 23 -3.67 0.98 -14.08
C LYS A 23 -3.81 1.63 -12.71
N ALA A 24 -2.71 2.04 -12.06
CA ALA A 24 -2.73 2.55 -10.70
C ALA A 24 -3.75 3.68 -10.50
N ASP A 25 -3.75 4.67 -11.40
CA ASP A 25 -4.66 5.82 -11.32
C ASP A 25 -6.13 5.44 -11.51
N ALA A 26 -6.43 4.52 -12.44
CA ALA A 26 -7.79 4.06 -12.69
C ALA A 26 -8.34 3.31 -11.47
N VAL A 27 -7.51 2.47 -10.85
CA VAL A 27 -7.86 1.72 -9.64
C VAL A 27 -8.07 2.67 -8.45
N LEU A 28 -7.19 3.65 -8.26
CA LEU A 28 -7.36 4.66 -7.20
C LEU A 28 -8.67 5.45 -7.37
N LYS A 29 -9.00 5.87 -8.60
CA LYS A 29 -10.27 6.54 -8.90
C LYS A 29 -11.47 5.64 -8.57
N PHE A 30 -11.42 4.37 -8.97
CA PHE A 30 -12.48 3.39 -8.71
C PHE A 30 -12.72 3.16 -7.21
N ILE A 31 -11.66 3.01 -6.42
CA ILE A 31 -11.77 2.79 -4.96
C ILE A 31 -12.33 4.04 -4.27
N ARG A 32 -11.83 5.23 -4.65
CA ARG A 32 -12.31 6.51 -4.09
C ARG A 32 -13.77 6.78 -4.44
N ALA A 33 -14.22 6.41 -5.64
CA ALA A 33 -15.62 6.50 -6.04
C ALA A 33 -16.56 5.65 -5.16
N GLN A 34 -16.05 4.55 -4.59
CA GLN A 34 -16.75 3.71 -3.62
C GLN A 34 -16.68 4.26 -2.17
N LYS A 35 -16.21 5.50 -1.98
CA LYS A 35 -16.07 6.17 -0.67
C LYS A 35 -15.03 5.53 0.26
N HIS A 36 -14.08 4.77 -0.29
CA HIS A 36 -12.92 4.27 0.45
C HIS A 36 -11.69 5.17 0.22
N LYS A 37 -10.90 5.39 1.28
CA LYS A 37 -9.62 6.10 1.19
C LYS A 37 -8.57 5.16 0.61
N ALA A 38 -7.82 5.63 -0.39
CA ALA A 38 -6.74 4.87 -1.02
C ALA A 38 -5.66 5.80 -1.57
N TRP A 39 -4.42 5.35 -1.47
CA TRP A 39 -3.21 6.07 -1.86
C TRP A 39 -2.21 5.08 -2.48
N LEU A 40 -1.32 5.57 -3.34
CA LEU A 40 -0.16 4.81 -3.77
C LEU A 40 0.83 4.79 -2.60
N ILE A 41 1.16 3.60 -2.09
CA ILE A 41 2.01 3.43 -0.89
C ILE A 41 3.40 2.89 -1.21
N GLY A 42 3.68 2.52 -2.46
CA GLY A 42 4.98 2.00 -2.87
C GLY A 42 4.93 1.26 -4.21
N GLU A 43 6.02 0.56 -4.51
CA GLU A 43 6.20 -0.24 -5.71
C GLU A 43 6.77 -1.63 -5.40
N VAL A 44 6.50 -2.59 -6.27
CA VAL A 44 7.07 -3.94 -6.16
C VAL A 44 8.37 -3.98 -6.95
N VAL A 45 9.48 -4.20 -6.25
CA VAL A 45 10.81 -4.36 -6.83
C VAL A 45 11.31 -5.79 -6.66
N LYS A 46 12.30 -6.20 -7.45
CA LYS A 46 12.97 -7.50 -7.28
C LYS A 46 13.65 -7.54 -5.91
N GLY A 47 13.35 -8.55 -5.10
CA GLY A 47 13.85 -8.66 -3.73
C GLY A 47 13.70 -10.07 -3.15
N LYS A 48 13.87 -10.19 -1.82
CA LYS A 48 13.81 -11.46 -1.08
C LYS A 48 12.50 -11.67 -0.31
N GLY A 49 11.44 -10.95 -0.67
CA GLY A 49 10.14 -11.01 0.03
C GLY A 49 10.08 -10.15 1.30
N GLU A 50 11.01 -9.20 1.46
CA GLU A 50 11.02 -8.24 2.55
C GLU A 50 10.40 -6.92 2.09
N ALA A 51 9.44 -6.40 2.84
CA ALA A 51 8.96 -5.03 2.69
C ALA A 51 9.81 -4.08 3.55
N ARG A 52 10.16 -2.91 3.01
CA ARG A 52 10.92 -1.87 3.73
C ARG A 52 10.14 -0.57 3.70
N VAL A 53 10.04 0.07 4.86
CA VAL A 53 9.51 1.42 5.01
C VAL A 53 10.71 2.35 5.11
N MET A 54 10.73 3.41 4.29
CA MET A 54 11.77 4.46 4.33
C MET A 54 11.28 5.69 5.07
#